data_AF-A0A9P9P1J6-F1
#
_entry.id   AF-A0A9P9P1J6-F1
#
_cell.length_a   1.000
_cell.length_b   1.000
_cell.length_c   1.000
_cell.angle_alpha   90.00
_cell.angle_beta   90.00
_cell.angle_gamma   90.00
#
_symmetry.space_group_name_H-M   'P 1'
#
loop_
_entity.id
_entity.type
_entity.pdbx_description
1 polymer ?
#
loop_
_entity_poly.entity_id
_entity_poly.type
_entity_poly.pdbx_seq_one_letter_code
_entity_poly.pdbx_strand_id
1 'polypeptide(L)'
;MELTKVDFALSRKRLSWKDLMAQGAMDALITLLLSQLHHVTNLVLGPMFTFETALLRQLFYAALFKQADHELPTYQHLRVLCLNFDARLGRTIHALRSIDLLPWFHLPAVREFSLISSMPTTWDEIPMQTPASSLLTMLHLTAVEPKHLGHLLTMTPKLKKLRYDWYYRSGVHLGRPDEGSVWVNLDGIGRALVCVRESLEELVITSKCSIEVDNEYDFLDFERTLSRIVELDCLKALQIPLPFLSGNFDARGAIAEEDVIPRNLESLTITDDVLLEWPWQPEWYDTSVSSALERWLRNLKRLKTEPVLKTLVLKEVVRDWSPVMKEELSQICQHYDLDFRVIGFRKKGIERVNRPVEFSRGVHSIIPFP
;
A
#
# COMPACT_ATOMS: atom_id res chain seq x y z
N MET A 1 20.92 -22.01 -24.05
CA MET A 1 20.09 -20.83 -23.73
C MET A 1 20.40 -19.81 -24.81
N GLU A 2 19.55 -19.74 -25.85
CA GLU A 2 19.77 -18.84 -26.99
C GLU A 2 19.60 -17.39 -26.56
N LEU A 3 20.60 -16.58 -26.88
CA LEU A 3 20.69 -15.15 -26.63
C LEU A 3 19.72 -14.42 -27.57
N THR A 4 18.49 -14.17 -27.12
CA THR A 4 17.59 -13.24 -27.80
C THR A 4 18.11 -11.82 -27.56
N LYS A 5 18.72 -11.24 -28.60
CA LYS A 5 19.00 -9.81 -28.70
C LYS A 5 17.73 -9.02 -28.39
N VAL A 6 17.83 -8.00 -27.53
CA VAL A 6 16.73 -7.06 -27.30
C VAL A 6 16.63 -6.14 -28.51
N ASP A 7 15.76 -6.51 -29.45
CA ASP A 7 15.28 -5.60 -30.49
C ASP A 7 14.16 -4.74 -29.87
N PHE A 8 14.26 -3.42 -29.93
CA PHE A 8 13.28 -2.47 -29.35
C PHE A 8 11.94 -2.45 -30.13
N ALA A 9 11.55 -3.55 -30.75
CA ALA A 9 10.36 -3.68 -31.57
C ALA A 9 9.17 -4.24 -30.76
N LEU A 10 8.09 -3.46 -30.64
CA LEU A 10 6.82 -3.87 -30.05
C LEU A 10 5.80 -4.15 -31.18
N SER A 11 5.08 -5.28 -31.16
CA SER A 11 3.99 -5.57 -32.13
C SER A 11 2.70 -4.84 -31.70
N ARG A 12 1.92 -4.15 -32.54
CA ARG A 12 1.21 -4.59 -33.78
C ARG A 12 1.49 -3.75 -35.03
N LYS A 13 2.30 -2.70 -34.92
CA LYS A 13 3.00 -2.03 -36.03
C LYS A 13 4.43 -1.86 -35.52
N ARG A 14 5.42 -2.44 -36.20
CA ARG A 14 6.84 -2.31 -35.83
C ARG A 14 7.28 -0.86 -36.02
N LEU A 15 6.91 0.00 -35.08
CA LEU A 15 7.43 1.35 -34.97
C LEU A 15 8.79 1.23 -34.26
N SER A 16 9.83 1.80 -34.87
CA SER A 16 11.12 1.92 -34.21
C SER A 16 11.01 2.91 -33.04
N TRP A 17 11.92 2.86 -32.09
CA TRP A 17 11.99 3.88 -31.02
C TRP A 17 12.10 5.31 -31.58
N LYS A 18 12.69 5.49 -32.77
CA LYS A 18 12.75 6.78 -33.48
C LYS A 18 11.37 7.23 -33.95
N ASP A 19 10.55 6.31 -34.44
CA ASP A 19 9.18 6.61 -34.84
C ASP A 19 8.32 6.95 -33.62
N LEU A 20 8.53 6.25 -32.50
CA LEU A 20 7.86 6.54 -31.22
C LEU A 20 8.26 7.91 -30.68
N MET A 21 9.55 8.27 -30.73
CA MET A 21 10.03 9.62 -30.40
C MET A 21 9.41 10.69 -31.32
N ALA A 22 9.37 10.46 -32.63
CA ALA A 22 8.80 11.39 -33.60
C ALA A 22 7.28 11.59 -33.40
N GLN A 23 6.59 10.58 -32.87
CA GLN A 23 5.17 10.63 -32.51
C GLN A 23 4.93 11.25 -31.12
N GLY A 24 5.97 11.64 -30.40
CA GLY A 24 5.86 12.22 -29.06
C GLY A 24 5.48 11.19 -27.98
N ALA A 25 5.84 9.92 -28.16
CA ALA A 25 5.61 8.88 -27.16
C ALA A 25 6.44 9.15 -25.91
N MET A 26 5.77 9.31 -24.76
CA MET A 26 6.42 9.63 -23.48
C MET A 26 7.38 8.53 -23.02
N ASP A 27 7.04 7.27 -23.27
CA ASP A 27 7.88 6.11 -22.93
C ASP A 27 9.25 6.20 -23.62
N ALA A 28 9.27 6.57 -24.91
CA ALA A 28 10.51 6.71 -25.66
C ALA A 28 11.39 7.86 -25.14
N LEU A 29 10.77 9.01 -24.80
CA LEU A 29 11.48 10.15 -24.24
C LEU A 29 12.12 9.82 -22.89
N ILE A 30 11.36 9.19 -21.99
CA ILE A 30 11.84 8.81 -20.67
C ILE A 30 12.90 7.72 -20.75
N THR A 31 12.72 6.73 -21.63
CA THR A 31 13.72 5.69 -21.88
C THR A 31 15.03 6.29 -22.36
N LEU A 32 14.99 7.21 -23.33
CA LEU A 32 16.19 7.87 -23.83
C LEU A 32 16.87 8.65 -22.71
N LEU A 33 16.13 9.43 -21.94
CA LEU A 33 16.68 10.20 -20.82
C LEU A 33 17.33 9.28 -19.78
N LEU A 34 16.64 8.23 -19.35
CA LEU A 34 17.15 7.30 -18.34
C LEU A 34 18.32 6.45 -18.84
N SER A 35 18.46 6.25 -20.15
CA SER A 35 19.63 5.58 -20.73
C SER A 35 20.93 6.37 -20.58
N GLN A 36 20.84 7.68 -20.31
CA GLN A 36 22.01 8.56 -20.20
C GLN A 36 22.35 8.92 -18.74
N LEU A 37 21.54 8.51 -17.76
CA LEU A 37 21.70 8.92 -16.37
C LEU A 37 22.32 7.79 -15.52
N HIS A 38 23.64 7.79 -15.40
CA HIS A 38 24.40 6.75 -14.70
C HIS A 38 24.39 6.86 -13.15
N HIS A 39 24.07 8.04 -12.61
CA HIS A 39 24.18 8.34 -11.18
C HIS A 39 22.82 8.66 -10.53
N VAL A 40 21.71 8.22 -11.13
CA VAL A 40 20.38 8.45 -10.54
C VAL A 40 20.29 7.76 -9.19
N THR A 41 19.95 8.53 -8.16
CA THR A 41 19.70 8.00 -6.81
C THR A 41 18.21 7.88 -6.48
N ASN A 42 17.39 8.72 -7.10
CA ASN A 42 15.95 8.76 -6.89
C ASN A 42 15.25 8.88 -8.24
N LEU A 43 14.30 7.99 -8.51
CA LEU A 43 13.48 8.02 -9.71
C LEU A 43 12.01 8.00 -9.31
N VAL A 44 11.29 9.06 -9.67
CA VAL A 44 9.85 9.18 -9.43
C VAL A 44 9.17 9.46 -10.76
N LEU A 45 8.41 8.48 -11.24
CA LEU A 45 7.63 8.57 -12.47
C LEU A 45 6.14 8.68 -12.11
N GLY A 46 5.59 9.87 -12.34
CA GLY A 46 4.16 10.12 -12.18
C GLY A 46 3.32 9.48 -13.30
N PRO A 47 1.98 9.52 -13.20
CA PRO A 47 1.04 8.90 -14.14
C PRO A 47 1.29 9.15 -15.62
N MET A 48 1.71 10.35 -15.98
CA MET A 48 1.96 10.71 -17.38
C MET A 48 3.20 10.03 -17.98
N PHE A 49 4.12 9.55 -17.13
CA PHE A 49 5.39 8.93 -17.53
C PHE A 49 5.38 7.40 -17.44
N THR A 50 4.30 6.83 -16.90
CA THR A 50 4.11 5.39 -16.68
C THR A 50 2.93 4.82 -17.48
N PHE A 51 2.28 5.67 -18.28
CA PHE A 51 1.14 5.28 -19.12
C PHE A 51 1.52 4.19 -20.13
N GLU A 52 2.68 4.35 -20.76
CA GLU A 52 3.33 3.36 -21.60
C GLU A 52 4.73 3.13 -21.00
N THR A 53 5.12 1.87 -20.79
CA THR A 53 6.41 1.51 -20.15
C THR A 53 7.15 0.40 -20.90
N ALA A 54 6.75 0.12 -22.14
CA ALA A 54 7.27 -1.01 -22.87
C ALA A 54 8.77 -0.84 -23.19
N LEU A 55 9.20 0.34 -23.65
CA LEU A 55 10.61 0.66 -23.86
C LEU A 55 11.35 0.82 -22.53
N LEU A 56 10.72 1.48 -21.55
CA LEU A 56 11.29 1.68 -20.23
C LEU A 56 11.65 0.35 -19.57
N ARG A 57 10.75 -0.63 -19.66
CA ARG A 57 10.98 -1.99 -19.17
C ARG A 57 12.14 -2.66 -19.89
N GLN A 58 12.22 -2.55 -21.21
CA GLN A 58 13.32 -3.14 -21.98
C GLN A 58 14.66 -2.54 -21.56
N LEU A 59 14.73 -1.23 -21.29
CA LEU A 59 15.93 -0.59 -20.75
C LEU A 59 16.35 -1.19 -19.40
N PHE A 60 15.42 -1.34 -18.46
CA PHE A 60 15.75 -1.94 -17.16
C PHE A 60 16.12 -3.42 -17.26
N TYR A 61 15.43 -4.19 -18.09
CA TYR A 61 15.82 -5.58 -18.39
C TYR A 61 17.24 -5.63 -18.96
N ALA A 62 17.55 -4.80 -19.96
CA ALA A 62 18.86 -4.77 -20.59
C ALA A 62 19.97 -4.33 -19.61
N ALA A 63 19.68 -3.34 -18.75
CA ALA A 63 20.59 -2.88 -17.70
C ALA A 63 20.90 -3.96 -16.65
N LEU A 64 19.90 -4.73 -16.24
CA LEU A 64 20.04 -5.79 -15.22
C LEU A 64 20.76 -7.02 -15.75
N PHE A 65 20.40 -7.46 -16.95
CA PHE A 65 20.91 -8.71 -17.54
C PHE A 65 22.10 -8.50 -18.48
N LYS A 66 22.61 -7.26 -18.61
CA LYS A 66 23.71 -6.88 -19.50
C LYS A 66 23.47 -7.34 -20.95
N GLN A 67 22.24 -7.18 -21.43
CA GLN A 67 21.81 -7.67 -22.76
C GLN A 67 21.95 -6.62 -23.88
N ALA A 68 22.71 -5.54 -23.66
CA ALA A 68 22.90 -4.48 -24.64
C ALA A 68 24.32 -4.47 -25.22
N ASP A 69 24.43 -4.19 -26.52
CA ASP A 69 25.69 -4.00 -27.25
C ASP A 69 26.41 -2.67 -26.89
N HIS A 70 25.85 -1.90 -25.96
CA HIS A 70 26.29 -0.55 -25.58
C HIS A 70 26.28 -0.41 -24.05
N GLU A 71 27.10 0.51 -23.50
CA GLU A 71 27.13 0.78 -22.06
C GLU A 71 25.81 1.42 -21.60
N LEU A 72 24.98 0.64 -20.92
CA LEU A 72 23.78 1.14 -20.24
C LEU A 72 24.08 1.43 -18.76
N PRO A 73 23.39 2.41 -18.16
CA PRO A 73 23.40 2.61 -16.71
C PRO A 73 23.01 1.32 -15.99
N THR A 74 23.80 0.92 -14.99
CA THR A 74 23.51 -0.25 -14.14
C THR A 74 22.54 0.08 -13.00
N TYR A 75 22.21 1.37 -12.83
CA TYR A 75 21.37 1.90 -11.74
C TYR A 75 21.83 1.47 -10.33
N GLN A 76 23.13 1.20 -10.15
CA GLN A 76 23.73 0.79 -8.88
C GLN A 76 23.64 1.84 -7.76
N HIS A 77 23.28 3.07 -8.09
CA HIS A 77 23.08 4.16 -7.13
C HIS A 77 21.61 4.45 -6.82
N LEU A 78 20.68 3.80 -7.54
CA LEU A 78 19.25 4.05 -7.42
C LEU A 78 18.72 3.44 -6.11
N ARG A 79 18.33 4.31 -5.17
CA ARG A 79 17.87 3.94 -3.82
C ARG A 79 16.37 4.04 -3.68
N VAL A 80 15.75 5.05 -4.31
CA VAL A 80 14.32 5.30 -4.25
C VAL A 80 13.72 5.17 -5.63
N LEU A 81 12.72 4.32 -5.78
CA LEU A 81 11.96 4.14 -7.00
C LEU A 81 10.47 4.34 -6.70
N CYS A 82 9.82 5.20 -7.45
CA CYS A 82 8.37 5.36 -7.41
C CYS A 82 7.81 5.32 -8.82
N LEU A 83 6.93 4.35 -9.07
CA LEU A 83 6.22 4.15 -10.32
C LEU A 83 4.74 4.31 -10.03
N ASN A 84 4.14 5.39 -10.56
CA ASN A 84 2.74 5.69 -10.34
C ASN A 84 1.96 5.52 -11.63
N PHE A 85 1.22 4.43 -11.74
CA PHE A 85 0.34 4.03 -12.83
C PHE A 85 -1.13 4.45 -12.62
N ASP A 86 -1.42 5.36 -11.68
CA ASP A 86 -2.78 5.87 -11.49
C ASP A 86 -3.31 6.52 -12.78
N ALA A 87 -4.26 5.88 -13.44
CA ALA A 87 -4.94 6.42 -14.61
C ALA A 87 -5.97 7.47 -14.16
N ARG A 88 -5.52 8.67 -13.80
CA ARG A 88 -6.41 9.85 -13.77
C ARG A 88 -6.46 10.36 -15.20
N LEU A 89 -7.60 10.23 -15.91
CA LEU A 89 -7.99 10.93 -17.16
C LEU A 89 -8.65 10.03 -18.24
N GLY A 90 -9.56 9.11 -17.91
CA GLY A 90 -10.49 8.51 -18.89
C GLY A 90 -9.86 7.84 -20.13
N ARG A 91 -8.57 7.49 -20.05
CA ARG A 91 -7.82 6.82 -21.11
C ARG A 91 -7.79 5.32 -20.84
N THR A 92 -7.76 4.54 -21.91
CA THR A 92 -7.74 3.08 -21.88
C THR A 92 -6.70 2.56 -20.91
N ILE A 93 -7.17 1.64 -20.08
CA ILE A 93 -6.52 1.12 -18.90
C ILE A 93 -5.57 -0.01 -19.32
N HIS A 94 -4.29 0.12 -19.00
CA HIS A 94 -3.35 -1.00 -19.12
C HIS A 94 -3.30 -1.74 -17.78
N ALA A 95 -3.85 -2.97 -17.76
CA ALA A 95 -3.57 -3.89 -16.67
C ALA A 95 -2.08 -4.23 -16.70
N LEU A 96 -1.36 -3.87 -15.63
CA LEU A 96 0.03 -4.28 -15.47
C LEU A 96 0.07 -5.79 -15.23
N ARG A 97 0.98 -6.48 -15.91
CA ARG A 97 1.26 -7.88 -15.61
C ARG A 97 2.42 -8.00 -14.64
N SER A 98 2.44 -9.05 -13.84
CA SER A 98 3.55 -9.36 -12.92
C SER A 98 4.92 -9.33 -13.62
N ILE A 99 5.01 -9.91 -14.82
CA ILE A 99 6.24 -9.92 -15.64
C ILE A 99 6.70 -8.52 -16.06
N ASP A 100 5.78 -7.57 -16.13
CA ASP A 100 6.08 -6.20 -16.46
C ASP A 100 6.78 -5.50 -15.30
N LEU A 101 6.55 -5.96 -14.06
CA LEU A 101 7.05 -5.37 -12.82
C LEU A 101 8.41 -5.92 -12.35
N LEU A 102 8.79 -7.11 -12.80
CA LEU A 102 9.96 -7.85 -12.30
C LEU A 102 11.28 -7.06 -12.32
N PRO A 103 11.66 -6.33 -13.39
CA PRO A 103 12.96 -5.64 -13.42
C PRO A 103 13.16 -4.72 -12.22
N TRP A 104 12.10 -4.04 -11.80
CA TRP A 104 12.18 -3.04 -10.75
C TRP A 104 12.43 -3.64 -9.37
N PHE A 105 11.95 -4.86 -9.11
CA PHE A 105 12.24 -5.60 -7.87
C PHE A 105 13.68 -6.14 -7.81
N HIS A 106 14.34 -6.30 -8.97
CA HIS A 106 15.71 -6.81 -9.08
C HIS A 106 16.79 -5.72 -9.12
N LEU A 107 16.41 -4.44 -9.00
CA LEU A 107 17.38 -3.35 -8.99
C LEU A 107 18.30 -3.42 -7.77
N PRO A 108 19.63 -3.41 -7.95
CA PRO A 108 20.58 -3.89 -6.95
C PRO A 108 20.70 -3.03 -5.69
N ALA A 109 20.31 -1.75 -5.76
CA ALA A 109 20.54 -0.77 -4.70
C ALA A 109 19.24 -0.16 -4.14
N VAL A 110 18.07 -0.57 -4.65
CA VAL A 110 16.78 0.01 -4.25
C VAL A 110 16.49 -0.40 -2.81
N ARG A 111 16.15 0.62 -2.01
CA ARG A 111 15.79 0.54 -0.59
C ARG A 111 14.32 0.88 -0.35
N GLU A 112 13.78 1.77 -1.17
CA GLU A 112 12.40 2.22 -1.11
C GLU A 112 11.76 2.06 -2.48
N PHE A 113 10.68 1.30 -2.54
CA PHE A 113 9.93 1.08 -3.77
C PHE A 113 8.44 1.39 -3.56
N SER A 114 7.91 2.32 -4.35
CA SER A 114 6.48 2.61 -4.43
C SER A 114 5.94 2.18 -5.80
N LEU A 115 4.99 1.26 -5.78
CA LEU A 115 4.19 0.85 -6.93
C LEU A 115 2.75 1.29 -6.68
N ILE A 116 2.37 2.40 -7.30
CA ILE A 116 1.04 2.99 -7.20
C ILE A 116 0.29 2.66 -8.48
N SER A 117 -0.90 2.10 -8.35
CA SER A 117 -1.84 1.78 -9.41
C SER A 117 -3.27 2.04 -8.95
N SER A 118 -4.06 2.62 -9.86
CA SER A 118 -5.50 2.82 -9.64
C SER A 118 -6.32 1.62 -10.11
N MET A 119 -5.67 0.57 -10.59
CA MET A 119 -6.29 -0.62 -11.14
C MET A 119 -5.64 -1.88 -10.57
N PRO A 120 -6.42 -2.94 -10.31
CA PRO A 120 -5.88 -4.23 -9.91
C PRO A 120 -4.83 -4.71 -10.90
N THR A 121 -3.66 -5.04 -10.39
CA THR A 121 -2.58 -5.62 -11.20
C THR A 121 -2.93 -7.07 -11.47
N THR A 122 -2.86 -7.51 -12.73
CA THR A 122 -2.96 -8.93 -13.07
C THR A 122 -1.62 -9.58 -12.81
N TRP A 123 -1.57 -10.64 -12.00
CA TRP A 123 -0.33 -11.34 -11.77
C TRP A 123 -0.45 -12.76 -12.32
N ASP A 124 0.33 -13.02 -13.36
CA ASP A 124 0.59 -14.37 -13.83
C ASP A 124 1.53 -15.07 -12.83
N GLU A 125 1.56 -16.41 -12.84
CA GLU A 125 2.53 -17.20 -12.08
C GLU A 125 3.95 -16.71 -12.39
N ILE A 126 4.53 -15.96 -11.45
CA ILE A 126 5.89 -15.45 -11.59
C ILE A 126 6.81 -16.69 -11.59
N PRO A 127 7.66 -16.89 -12.61
CA PRO A 127 8.69 -17.91 -12.55
C PRO A 127 9.67 -17.54 -11.41
N MET A 128 9.44 -18.14 -10.24
CA MET A 128 10.23 -17.94 -9.02
C MET A 128 11.62 -18.52 -9.23
N GLN A 129 12.68 -17.69 -9.26
CA GLN A 129 14.02 -18.13 -8.86
C GLN A 129 14.95 -17.06 -8.25
N THR A 130 14.62 -15.77 -8.27
CA THR A 130 15.56 -14.74 -7.76
C THR A 130 14.96 -13.87 -6.67
N PRO A 131 15.66 -13.67 -5.54
CA PRO A 131 15.22 -12.74 -4.51
C PRO A 131 15.19 -11.31 -5.06
N ALA A 132 14.25 -10.49 -4.56
CA ALA A 132 14.33 -9.05 -4.74
C ALA A 132 15.59 -8.51 -4.03
N SER A 133 15.93 -7.25 -4.30
CA SER A 133 17.02 -6.56 -3.59
C SER A 133 16.96 -6.81 -2.09
N SER A 134 17.99 -7.46 -1.53
CA SER A 134 18.12 -7.64 -0.08
C SER A 134 18.28 -6.33 0.70
N LEU A 135 18.34 -5.19 -0.01
CA LEU A 135 18.39 -3.86 0.56
C LEU A 135 17.01 -3.20 0.64
N LEU A 136 15.96 -3.79 0.05
CA LEU A 136 14.62 -3.22 0.08
C LEU A 136 14.05 -3.27 1.49
N THR A 137 13.88 -2.10 2.10
CA THR A 137 13.38 -1.93 3.46
C THR A 137 12.01 -1.27 3.52
N MET A 138 11.58 -0.59 2.46
CA MET A 138 10.28 0.06 2.38
C MET A 138 9.58 -0.29 1.06
N LEU A 139 8.32 -0.69 1.17
CA LEU A 139 7.47 -1.02 0.04
C LEU A 139 6.12 -0.34 0.20
N HIS A 140 5.68 0.37 -0.84
CA HIS A 140 4.34 0.93 -0.94
C HIS A 140 3.64 0.32 -2.14
N LEU A 141 2.55 -0.40 -1.90
CA LEU A 141 1.75 -1.07 -2.91
C LEU A 141 0.33 -0.53 -2.87
N THR A 142 -0.28 -0.31 -4.03
CA THR A 142 -1.71 -0.03 -4.14
C THR A 142 -2.37 -1.00 -5.12
N ALA A 143 -3.63 -1.38 -4.86
CA ALA A 143 -4.41 -2.26 -5.74
C ALA A 143 -3.74 -3.61 -6.09
N VAL A 144 -3.08 -4.23 -5.09
CA VAL A 144 -2.52 -5.59 -5.19
C VAL A 144 -3.42 -6.56 -4.43
N GLU A 145 -3.87 -7.65 -5.06
CA GLU A 145 -4.68 -8.66 -4.36
C GLU A 145 -3.88 -9.40 -3.28
N PRO A 146 -4.51 -9.87 -2.18
CA PRO A 146 -3.81 -10.52 -1.07
C PRO A 146 -2.95 -11.72 -1.50
N LYS A 147 -3.42 -12.53 -2.46
CA LYS A 147 -2.64 -13.68 -2.98
C LYS A 147 -1.33 -13.24 -3.63
N HIS A 148 -1.28 -12.07 -4.25
CA HIS A 148 -0.09 -11.53 -4.90
C HIS A 148 0.78 -10.73 -3.95
N LEU A 149 0.18 -10.10 -2.94
CA LEU A 149 0.90 -9.50 -1.83
C LEU A 149 1.84 -10.53 -1.19
N GLY A 150 1.36 -11.74 -0.90
CA GLY A 150 2.20 -12.80 -0.31
C GLY A 150 3.43 -13.12 -1.16
N HIS A 151 3.26 -13.24 -2.49
CA HIS A 151 4.37 -13.48 -3.41
C HIS A 151 5.40 -12.34 -3.42
N LEU A 152 4.97 -11.09 -3.35
CA LEU A 152 5.90 -9.95 -3.27
C LEU A 152 6.66 -9.91 -1.94
N LEU A 153 5.98 -10.29 -0.85
CA LEU A 153 6.56 -10.29 0.49
C LEU A 153 7.57 -11.42 0.69
N THR A 154 7.38 -12.60 0.08
CA THR A 154 8.41 -13.67 0.10
C THR A 154 9.71 -13.24 -0.59
N MET A 155 9.62 -12.38 -1.61
CA MET A 155 10.80 -11.84 -2.30
C MET A 155 11.52 -10.75 -1.50
N THR A 156 10.92 -10.22 -0.43
CA THR A 156 11.41 -9.05 0.31
C THR A 156 11.58 -9.33 1.80
N PRO A 157 12.38 -10.36 2.19
CA PRO A 157 12.44 -10.85 3.58
C PRO A 157 13.09 -9.89 4.59
N LYS A 158 13.62 -8.74 4.14
CA LYS A 158 14.23 -7.70 4.99
C LYS A 158 13.37 -6.43 5.05
N LEU A 159 12.12 -6.51 4.60
CA LEU A 159 11.20 -5.40 4.57
C LEU A 159 10.88 -4.93 5.99
N LYS A 160 11.12 -3.65 6.27
CA LYS A 160 10.85 -3.02 7.57
C LYS A 160 9.57 -2.22 7.58
N LYS A 161 9.19 -1.63 6.45
CA LYS A 161 8.03 -0.77 6.31
C LYS A 161 7.18 -1.21 5.13
N LEU A 162 5.91 -1.50 5.38
CA LEU A 162 4.94 -1.81 4.35
C LEU A 162 3.79 -0.81 4.41
N ARG A 163 3.55 -0.13 3.29
CA ARG A 163 2.29 0.59 3.05
C ARG A 163 1.49 -0.19 2.02
N TYR A 164 0.32 -0.67 2.41
CA TYR A 164 -0.59 -1.44 1.58
C TYR A 164 -1.92 -0.69 1.46
N ASP A 165 -2.14 -0.06 0.31
CA ASP A 165 -3.38 0.64 0.01
C ASP A 165 -4.31 -0.34 -0.72
N TRP A 166 -5.14 -1.02 0.07
CA TRP A 166 -6.17 -1.92 -0.43
C TRP A 166 -7.17 -1.13 -1.29
N TYR A 167 -7.55 -1.69 -2.43
CA TYR A 167 -8.38 -0.99 -3.40
C TYR A 167 -9.57 -1.84 -3.80
N TYR A 168 -10.75 -1.22 -3.75
CA TYR A 168 -11.99 -1.77 -4.27
C TYR A 168 -12.63 -0.83 -5.29
N ARG A 169 -13.15 -1.38 -6.39
CA ARG A 169 -13.92 -0.64 -7.39
C ARG A 169 -15.14 -1.45 -7.81
N SER A 170 -16.34 -0.89 -7.69
CA SER A 170 -17.55 -1.52 -8.21
C SER A 170 -17.57 -1.46 -9.75
N GLY A 171 -18.25 -2.41 -10.40
CA GLY A 171 -18.35 -2.48 -11.86
C GLY A 171 -17.15 -3.11 -12.58
N VAL A 172 -16.04 -3.38 -11.88
CA VAL A 172 -14.93 -4.18 -12.42
C VAL A 172 -15.11 -5.65 -12.01
N HIS A 173 -15.21 -6.55 -12.97
CA HIS A 173 -15.28 -8.01 -12.74
C HIS A 173 -13.96 -8.53 -12.16
N LEU A 174 -13.77 -8.40 -10.85
CA LEU A 174 -12.66 -8.99 -10.11
C LEU A 174 -12.95 -10.43 -9.67
N GLY A 175 -13.55 -11.24 -10.54
CA GLY A 175 -13.95 -12.61 -10.21
C GLY A 175 -15.03 -12.67 -9.11
N ARG A 176 -16.09 -11.86 -9.28
CA ARG A 176 -17.25 -11.83 -8.38
C ARG A 176 -17.99 -13.19 -8.40
N PRO A 177 -18.59 -13.62 -7.28
CA PRO A 177 -19.78 -14.47 -7.32
C PRO A 177 -20.91 -13.74 -8.06
N ASP A 178 -21.80 -14.48 -8.74
CA ASP A 178 -22.79 -13.91 -9.66
C ASP A 178 -23.87 -13.03 -8.98
N GLU A 179 -23.98 -13.03 -7.64
CA GLU A 179 -24.88 -12.15 -6.87
C GLU A 179 -24.29 -11.86 -5.47
N GLY A 180 -24.47 -10.63 -4.97
CA GLY A 180 -24.22 -10.28 -3.55
C GLY A 180 -22.83 -9.77 -3.21
N SER A 181 -22.72 -9.16 -2.02
CA SER A 181 -21.62 -8.42 -1.41
C SER A 181 -20.19 -8.80 -1.83
N VAL A 182 -19.28 -7.82 -1.80
CA VAL A 182 -17.86 -8.03 -2.06
C VAL A 182 -17.19 -8.55 -0.81
N TRP A 183 -16.58 -9.73 -0.91
CA TRP A 183 -15.92 -10.37 0.21
C TRP A 183 -14.46 -9.93 0.34
N VAL A 184 -14.16 -9.24 1.43
CA VAL A 184 -12.80 -8.89 1.83
C VAL A 184 -12.25 -10.00 2.72
N ASN A 185 -11.41 -10.87 2.15
CA ASN A 185 -10.78 -11.97 2.89
C ASN A 185 -9.57 -11.45 3.70
N LEU A 186 -9.79 -11.15 4.98
CA LEU A 186 -8.76 -10.63 5.88
C LEU A 186 -7.67 -11.66 6.20
N ASP A 187 -8.03 -12.94 6.29
CA ASP A 187 -7.09 -14.05 6.51
C ASP A 187 -6.11 -14.21 5.33
N GLY A 188 -6.54 -13.89 4.11
CA GLY A 188 -5.66 -13.79 2.93
C GLY A 188 -4.56 -12.74 3.09
N ILE A 189 -4.90 -11.57 3.63
CA ILE A 189 -3.93 -10.50 3.93
C ILE A 189 -3.01 -10.96 5.06
N GLY A 190 -3.57 -11.53 6.12
CA GLY A 190 -2.81 -12.07 7.25
C GLY A 190 -1.76 -13.08 6.82
N ARG A 191 -2.14 -14.08 6.00
CA ARG A 191 -1.21 -15.07 5.45
C ARG A 191 -0.09 -14.45 4.63
N ALA A 192 -0.37 -13.43 3.85
CA ALA A 192 0.65 -12.73 3.06
C ALA A 192 1.68 -12.04 3.96
N LEU A 193 1.23 -11.40 5.04
CA LEU A 193 2.09 -10.65 5.96
C LEU A 193 3.07 -11.54 6.74
N VAL A 194 2.70 -12.79 7.04
CA VAL A 194 3.55 -13.75 7.76
C VAL A 194 4.92 -13.94 7.05
N CYS A 195 4.99 -13.74 5.74
CA CYS A 195 6.24 -13.83 4.98
C CYS A 195 7.33 -12.83 5.43
N VAL A 196 6.95 -11.74 6.09
CA VAL A 196 7.86 -10.69 6.61
C VAL A 196 7.77 -10.53 8.13
N ARG A 197 7.27 -11.56 8.82
CA ARG A 197 7.02 -11.54 10.27
C ARG A 197 8.25 -11.17 11.11
N GLU A 198 9.44 -11.58 10.66
CA GLU A 198 10.71 -11.41 11.37
C GLU A 198 11.41 -10.07 11.06
N SER A 199 10.85 -9.26 10.16
CA SER A 199 11.50 -8.02 9.70
C SER A 199 10.60 -6.78 9.74
N LEU A 200 9.28 -6.95 9.62
CA LEU A 200 8.35 -5.84 9.48
C LEU A 200 8.17 -5.09 10.79
N GLU A 201 8.57 -3.82 10.82
CA GLU A 201 8.52 -2.92 11.98
C GLU A 201 7.31 -1.97 11.92
N GLU A 202 6.90 -1.56 10.71
CA GLU A 202 5.81 -0.61 10.46
C GLU A 202 4.88 -1.14 9.36
N LEU A 203 3.59 -1.24 9.68
CA LEU A 203 2.54 -1.62 8.75
C LEU A 203 1.50 -0.50 8.67
N VAL A 204 1.27 -0.01 7.46
CA VAL A 204 0.20 0.94 7.14
C VAL A 204 -0.73 0.29 6.13
N ILE A 205 -1.90 -0.13 6.58
CA ILE A 205 -3.00 -0.51 5.71
C ILE A 205 -3.88 0.72 5.53
N THR A 206 -4.14 1.10 4.29
CA THR A 206 -5.22 2.04 3.97
C THR A 206 -6.16 1.42 2.97
N SER A 207 -7.32 2.01 2.79
CA SER A 207 -8.30 1.56 1.82
C SER A 207 -8.80 2.69 0.96
N LYS A 208 -9.13 2.34 -0.29
CA LYS A 208 -9.83 3.22 -1.21
C LYS A 208 -10.91 2.43 -1.92
N CYS A 209 -12.15 2.82 -1.69
CA CYS A 209 -13.31 2.26 -2.38
C CYS A 209 -13.79 3.25 -3.44
N SER A 210 -14.12 2.75 -4.62
CA SER A 210 -14.68 3.52 -5.73
C SER A 210 -15.98 2.87 -6.17
N ILE A 211 -17.11 3.47 -5.80
CA ILE A 211 -18.43 2.98 -6.20
C ILE A 211 -18.86 3.75 -7.45
N GLU A 212 -19.09 3.03 -8.55
CA GLU A 212 -19.71 3.57 -9.76
C GLU A 212 -21.22 3.76 -9.53
N VAL A 213 -21.73 4.92 -9.96
CA VAL A 213 -23.03 5.50 -9.58
C VAL A 213 -24.24 4.59 -9.89
N ASP A 214 -24.11 3.67 -10.85
CA ASP A 214 -25.20 2.82 -11.31
C ASP A 214 -25.24 1.43 -10.64
N ASN A 215 -24.30 1.12 -9.75
CA ASN A 215 -24.32 -0.14 -9.00
C ASN A 215 -25.07 0.07 -7.68
N GLU A 216 -26.31 -0.41 -7.61
CA GLU A 216 -27.14 -0.43 -6.40
C GLU A 216 -26.42 -1.19 -5.27
N TYR A 217 -25.66 -0.47 -4.46
CA TYR A 217 -25.09 -0.87 -3.16
C TYR A 217 -24.39 -2.23 -3.11
N ASP A 218 -23.18 -2.31 -3.66
CA ASP A 218 -22.24 -3.39 -3.33
C ASP A 218 -21.74 -3.17 -1.88
N PHE A 219 -22.29 -3.89 -0.90
CA PHE A 219 -21.76 -3.92 0.47
C PHE A 219 -20.41 -4.65 0.51
N LEU A 220 -19.48 -4.19 1.36
CA LEU A 220 -18.22 -4.90 1.64
C LEU A 220 -18.44 -5.85 2.82
N ASP A 221 -18.60 -7.15 2.57
CA ASP A 221 -18.59 -8.14 3.64
C ASP A 221 -17.16 -8.53 3.97
N PHE A 222 -16.81 -8.52 5.26
CA PHE A 222 -15.49 -8.94 5.71
C PHE A 222 -15.53 -10.41 6.10
N GLU A 223 -14.77 -11.24 5.40
CA GLU A 223 -14.63 -12.64 5.74
C GLU A 223 -13.43 -12.87 6.64
N ARG A 224 -13.65 -13.67 7.69
CA ARG A 224 -12.62 -14.08 8.66
C ARG A 224 -12.01 -12.85 9.36
N THR A 225 -10.91 -13.04 10.06
CA THR A 225 -10.21 -11.99 10.83
C THR A 225 -8.78 -11.84 10.35
N LEU A 226 -8.16 -10.70 10.66
CA LEU A 226 -6.73 -10.46 10.45
C LEU A 226 -5.88 -11.04 11.60
N SER A 227 -6.29 -12.17 12.18
CA SER A 227 -5.68 -12.72 13.41
C SER A 227 -4.18 -13.00 13.27
N ARG A 228 -3.72 -13.42 12.10
CA ARG A 228 -2.28 -13.69 11.83
C ARG A 228 -1.37 -12.47 11.99
N ILE A 229 -1.90 -11.26 12.16
CA ILE A 229 -1.10 -10.08 12.47
C ILE A 229 -0.32 -10.25 13.79
N VAL A 230 -0.78 -11.10 14.71
CA VAL A 230 -0.07 -11.43 15.96
C VAL A 230 1.25 -12.15 15.73
N GLU A 231 1.39 -12.81 14.58
CA GLU A 231 2.62 -13.51 14.22
C GLU A 231 3.74 -12.53 13.82
N LEU A 232 3.44 -11.23 13.64
CA LEU A 232 4.43 -10.22 13.27
C LEU A 232 5.30 -9.81 14.46
N ASP A 233 6.31 -10.62 14.73
CA ASP A 233 7.20 -10.51 15.88
C ASP A 233 7.92 -9.16 15.99
N CYS A 234 8.19 -8.47 14.87
CA CYS A 234 8.90 -7.18 14.89
C CYS A 234 8.00 -5.95 14.81
N LEU A 235 6.67 -6.12 14.70
CA LEU A 235 5.77 -5.01 14.40
C LEU A 235 5.63 -4.07 15.61
N LYS A 236 6.01 -2.81 15.41
CA LYS A 236 5.96 -1.74 16.43
C LYS A 236 4.91 -0.68 16.14
N ALA A 237 4.61 -0.43 14.86
CA ALA A 237 3.64 0.58 14.48
C ALA A 237 2.63 0.00 13.48
N LEU A 238 1.35 0.15 13.79
CA LEU A 238 0.24 -0.29 12.95
C LEU A 238 -0.70 0.89 12.69
N GLN A 239 -0.90 1.23 11.41
CA GLN A 239 -2.04 2.01 10.95
C GLN A 239 -2.99 1.11 10.17
N ILE A 240 -4.26 1.10 10.51
CA ILE A 240 -5.22 0.15 9.94
C ILE A 240 -6.65 0.71 9.94
N PRO A 241 -7.48 0.41 8.92
CA PRO A 241 -8.88 0.76 8.95
C PRO A 241 -9.61 -0.02 10.03
N LEU A 242 -10.53 0.64 10.73
CA LEU A 242 -11.34 0.01 11.78
C LEU A 242 -11.97 -1.35 11.36
N PRO A 243 -12.64 -1.49 10.19
CA PRO A 243 -13.14 -2.78 9.70
C PRO A 243 -12.14 -3.94 9.69
N PHE A 244 -10.86 -3.65 9.42
CA PHE A 244 -9.85 -4.69 9.30
C PHE A 244 -9.41 -5.18 10.69
N LEU A 245 -9.60 -4.38 11.74
CA LEU A 245 -9.46 -4.80 13.13
C LEU A 245 -10.68 -5.56 13.62
N SER A 246 -11.88 -5.12 13.21
CA SER A 246 -13.14 -5.64 13.75
C SER A 246 -13.74 -6.82 12.99
N GLY A 247 -13.24 -7.15 11.79
CA GLY A 247 -13.87 -8.16 10.93
C GLY A 247 -15.30 -7.79 10.52
N ASN A 248 -16.16 -8.79 10.36
CA ASN A 248 -17.57 -8.54 10.10
C ASN A 248 -18.21 -7.89 11.33
N PHE A 249 -18.79 -6.71 11.13
CA PHE A 249 -19.09 -5.70 12.14
C PHE A 249 -20.21 -6.04 13.15
N ASP A 250 -20.23 -7.24 13.73
CA ASP A 250 -21.10 -7.57 14.87
C ASP A 250 -20.43 -7.06 16.17
N ALA A 251 -21.08 -6.16 16.91
CA ALA A 251 -20.59 -5.65 18.21
C ALA A 251 -20.23 -6.76 19.21
N ARG A 252 -20.80 -7.96 19.05
CA ARG A 252 -20.52 -9.15 19.86
C ARG A 252 -19.31 -9.95 19.35
N GLY A 253 -19.06 -9.96 18.04
CA GLY A 253 -17.97 -10.70 17.39
C GLY A 253 -16.72 -9.87 17.06
N ALA A 254 -16.83 -8.54 17.06
CA ALA A 254 -15.86 -7.64 16.44
C ALA A 254 -14.44 -7.71 17.04
N ILE A 255 -14.32 -8.00 18.33
CA ILE A 255 -13.03 -8.24 19.00
C ILE A 255 -13.23 -9.40 19.98
N ALA A 256 -13.73 -10.52 19.45
CA ALA A 256 -13.88 -11.76 20.17
C ALA A 256 -12.83 -12.76 19.70
N GLU A 257 -11.55 -12.44 19.86
CA GLU A 257 -10.48 -13.44 19.96
C GLU A 257 -9.25 -12.77 20.53
N GLU A 258 -8.53 -13.47 21.40
CA GLU A 258 -7.34 -13.01 22.13
C GLU A 258 -6.13 -12.77 21.18
N ASP A 259 -6.37 -12.77 19.86
CA ASP A 259 -5.44 -13.16 18.80
C ASP A 259 -5.33 -12.13 17.65
N VAL A 260 -5.54 -10.82 17.87
CA VAL A 260 -5.32 -9.78 16.84
C VAL A 260 -4.29 -8.72 17.26
N ILE A 261 -3.55 -8.95 18.34
CA ILE A 261 -2.56 -8.01 18.87
C ILE A 261 -1.11 -8.48 18.66
N PRO A 262 -0.31 -7.78 17.84
CA PRO A 262 1.13 -8.00 17.81
C PRO A 262 1.73 -7.68 19.18
N ARG A 263 2.54 -8.59 19.71
CA ARG A 263 3.09 -8.50 21.08
C ARG A 263 3.96 -7.26 21.32
N ASN A 264 4.60 -6.77 20.27
CA ASN A 264 5.57 -5.67 20.34
C ASN A 264 5.01 -4.34 19.83
N LEU A 265 3.69 -4.24 19.67
CA LEU A 265 3.05 -3.04 19.14
C LEU A 265 3.19 -1.86 20.12
N GLU A 266 3.86 -0.80 19.67
CA GLU A 266 4.08 0.44 20.43
C GLU A 266 3.05 1.53 20.07
N SER A 267 2.59 1.55 18.83
CA SER A 267 1.68 2.58 18.31
C SER A 267 0.58 1.96 17.45
N LEU A 268 -0.68 2.27 17.78
CA LEU A 268 -1.85 1.92 16.99
C LEU A 268 -2.51 3.18 16.44
N THR A 269 -2.71 3.24 15.13
CA THR A 269 -3.50 4.28 14.46
C THR A 269 -4.70 3.64 13.77
N ILE A 270 -5.90 4.07 14.14
CA ILE A 270 -7.15 3.59 13.55
C ILE A 270 -7.66 4.64 12.56
N THR A 271 -8.00 4.21 11.35
CA THR A 271 -8.55 5.05 10.28
C THR A 271 -9.99 4.68 9.94
N ASP A 272 -10.69 5.64 9.33
CA ASP A 272 -12.09 5.58 8.87
C ASP A 272 -12.20 5.51 7.34
N ASP A 273 -11.11 5.20 6.64
CA ASP A 273 -10.95 5.27 5.19
C ASP A 273 -11.69 4.19 4.38
N VAL A 274 -12.29 3.22 5.06
CA VAL A 274 -13.21 2.22 4.47
C VAL A 274 -14.68 2.65 4.61
N LEU A 275 -15.00 3.69 5.39
CA LEU A 275 -16.37 4.06 5.77
C LEU A 275 -17.12 4.87 4.69
N LEU A 276 -16.90 4.57 3.41
CA LEU A 276 -17.66 5.18 2.33
C LEU A 276 -19.09 4.62 2.35
N GLU A 277 -20.01 5.45 2.86
CA GLU A 277 -21.47 5.27 2.75
C GLU A 277 -22.03 3.98 3.35
N TRP A 278 -21.38 3.45 4.38
CA TRP A 278 -22.00 2.43 5.21
C TRP A 278 -23.20 3.07 5.95
N PRO A 279 -24.47 2.66 5.73
CA PRO A 279 -25.48 2.92 6.74
C PRO A 279 -24.97 2.18 7.97
N TRP A 280 -24.67 2.90 9.05
CA TRP A 280 -24.42 2.28 10.34
C TRP A 280 -25.42 1.13 10.48
N GLN A 281 -24.94 -0.11 10.43
CA GLN A 281 -25.81 -1.23 10.78
C GLN A 281 -26.40 -0.84 12.14
N PRO A 282 -27.71 -0.96 12.36
CA PRO A 282 -28.39 -0.37 13.52
C PRO A 282 -27.78 -0.76 14.89
N GLU A 283 -26.86 -1.72 14.90
CA GLU A 283 -26.14 -2.30 16.01
C GLU A 283 -24.81 -1.58 16.36
N TRP A 284 -24.30 -0.69 15.50
CA TRP A 284 -23.12 0.13 15.79
C TRP A 284 -23.51 1.46 16.45
N TYR A 285 -23.58 1.42 17.78
CA TYR A 285 -23.48 2.63 18.59
C TYR A 285 -22.00 2.97 18.78
N ASP A 286 -21.69 4.28 18.87
CA ASP A 286 -20.34 4.81 19.12
C ASP A 286 -19.59 4.07 20.25
N THR A 287 -20.33 3.58 21.24
CA THR A 287 -19.83 2.84 22.41
C THR A 287 -19.25 1.47 22.08
N SER A 288 -19.58 0.89 20.92
CA SER A 288 -19.16 -0.46 20.54
C SER A 288 -17.65 -0.53 20.28
N VAL A 289 -17.09 0.50 19.63
CA VAL A 289 -15.64 0.62 19.34
C VAL A 289 -14.86 0.81 20.64
N SER A 290 -15.30 1.76 21.47
CA SER A 290 -14.71 2.02 22.79
C SER A 290 -14.69 0.77 23.65
N SER A 291 -15.83 0.06 23.74
CA SER A 291 -15.96 -1.17 24.51
C SER A 291 -15.06 -2.30 23.99
N ALA A 292 -14.88 -2.39 22.67
CA ALA A 292 -14.02 -3.39 22.07
C ALA A 292 -12.54 -3.09 22.35
N LEU A 293 -12.11 -1.83 22.22
CA LEU A 293 -10.76 -1.39 22.57
C LEU A 293 -10.48 -1.51 24.08
N GLU A 294 -11.46 -1.26 24.93
CA GLU A 294 -11.30 -1.46 26.37
C GLU A 294 -11.09 -2.93 26.74
N ARG A 295 -11.87 -3.85 26.14
CA ARG A 295 -11.67 -5.30 26.28
C ARG A 295 -10.27 -5.72 25.83
N TRP A 296 -9.82 -5.16 24.71
CA TRP A 296 -8.50 -5.39 24.14
C TRP A 296 -7.37 -4.97 25.10
N LEU A 297 -7.42 -3.74 25.63
CA LEU A 297 -6.43 -3.23 26.59
C LEU A 297 -6.43 -4.01 27.92
N ARG A 298 -7.61 -4.43 28.39
CA ARG A 298 -7.76 -5.25 29.59
C ARG A 298 -7.05 -6.59 29.46
N ASN A 299 -7.17 -7.23 28.29
CA ASN A 299 -6.52 -8.51 28.00
C ASN A 299 -5.00 -8.38 27.94
N LEU A 300 -4.49 -7.30 27.34
CA LEU A 300 -3.04 -7.01 27.33
C LEU A 300 -2.47 -6.92 28.75
N LYS A 301 -3.14 -6.20 29.66
CA LYS A 301 -2.72 -6.13 31.08
C LYS A 301 -2.74 -7.51 31.77
N ARG A 302 -3.70 -8.38 31.44
CA ARG A 302 -3.85 -9.72 32.06
C ARG A 302 -2.69 -10.67 31.74
N LEU A 303 -2.13 -10.56 30.53
CA LEU A 303 -1.09 -11.49 30.05
C LEU A 303 0.31 -11.29 30.69
N LYS A 304 0.46 -10.38 31.66
CA LYS A 304 1.72 -10.11 32.40
C LYS A 304 2.93 -9.73 31.54
N THR A 305 2.74 -9.45 30.26
CA THR A 305 3.64 -8.62 29.47
C THR A 305 3.28 -7.17 29.74
N GLU A 306 4.23 -6.34 30.21
CA GLU A 306 4.00 -4.89 30.23
C GLU A 306 3.49 -4.47 28.84
N PRO A 307 2.33 -3.79 28.75
CA PRO A 307 1.81 -3.38 27.45
C PRO A 307 2.83 -2.45 26.80
N VAL A 308 3.41 -2.87 25.68
CA VAL A 308 4.38 -2.07 24.92
C VAL A 308 3.68 -0.91 24.21
N LEU A 309 2.35 -0.98 24.07
CA LEU A 309 1.54 0.05 23.47
C LEU A 309 1.61 1.32 24.32
N LYS A 310 2.06 2.41 23.68
CA LYS A 310 2.21 3.73 24.28
C LYS A 310 1.23 4.73 23.70
N THR A 311 0.83 4.53 22.44
CA THR A 311 0.08 5.55 21.70
C THR A 311 -1.11 4.92 20.97
N LEU A 312 -2.27 5.54 21.13
CA LEU A 312 -3.47 5.28 20.34
C LEU A 312 -3.85 6.57 19.58
N VAL A 313 -3.94 6.46 18.26
CA VAL A 313 -4.31 7.57 17.39
C VAL A 313 -5.60 7.24 16.64
N LEU A 314 -6.59 8.13 16.73
CA LEU A 314 -7.70 8.16 15.78
C LEU A 314 -7.35 9.15 14.67
N LYS A 315 -7.31 8.67 13.43
CA LYS A 315 -6.99 9.49 12.27
C LYS A 315 -8.22 9.65 11.40
N GLU A 316 -8.68 10.88 11.23
CA GLU A 316 -9.80 11.23 10.37
C GLU A 316 -9.29 11.36 8.92
N VAL A 317 -9.84 10.53 8.05
CA VAL A 317 -9.55 10.48 6.62
C VAL A 317 -10.77 10.89 5.81
N VAL A 318 -11.97 10.45 6.21
CA VAL A 318 -13.22 10.69 5.46
C VAL A 318 -14.25 11.49 6.28
N ARG A 319 -14.43 11.15 7.56
CA ARG A 319 -15.42 11.70 8.49
C ARG A 319 -14.79 12.01 9.84
N ASP A 320 -15.46 12.88 10.59
CA ASP A 320 -15.10 13.14 11.98
C ASP A 320 -15.55 11.97 12.84
N TRP A 321 -14.67 11.48 13.71
CA TRP A 321 -15.03 10.52 14.74
C TRP A 321 -16.05 11.15 15.71
N SER A 322 -17.04 10.37 16.17
CA SER A 322 -18.06 10.87 17.10
C SER A 322 -17.44 11.48 18.36
N PRO A 323 -17.95 12.63 18.87
CA PRO A 323 -17.52 13.20 20.14
C PRO A 323 -17.64 12.24 21.32
N VAL A 324 -18.69 11.40 21.34
CA VAL A 324 -18.92 10.42 22.42
C VAL A 324 -17.79 9.40 22.43
N MET A 325 -17.48 8.83 21.27
CA MET A 325 -16.39 7.86 21.13
C MET A 325 -15.03 8.47 21.47
N LYS A 326 -14.76 9.72 21.06
CA LYS A 326 -13.52 10.44 21.41
C LYS A 326 -13.36 10.58 22.92
N GLU A 327 -14.43 10.93 23.62
CA GLU A 327 -14.42 11.11 25.08
C GLU A 327 -14.23 9.77 25.80
N GLU A 328 -14.97 8.73 25.42
CA GLU A 328 -14.82 7.40 26.01
C GLU A 328 -13.41 6.84 25.81
N LEU A 329 -12.87 6.95 24.60
CA LEU A 329 -11.50 6.48 24.32
C LEU A 329 -10.45 7.30 25.05
N SER A 330 -10.67 8.61 25.25
CA SER A 330 -9.81 9.44 26.10
C SER A 330 -9.79 8.91 27.54
N GLN A 331 -10.96 8.62 28.12
CA GLN A 331 -11.07 8.09 29.48
C GLN A 331 -10.44 6.69 29.61
N ILE A 332 -10.67 5.82 28.63
CA ILE A 332 -10.03 4.50 28.55
C ILE A 332 -8.51 4.67 28.50
N CYS A 333 -7.99 5.48 27.57
CA CYS A 333 -6.54 5.67 27.44
C CYS A 333 -5.91 6.23 28.71
N GLN A 334 -6.57 7.16 29.41
CA GLN A 334 -6.12 7.65 30.72
C GLN A 334 -6.03 6.51 31.75
N HIS A 335 -7.01 5.60 31.79
CA HIS A 335 -6.99 4.45 32.71
C HIS A 335 -5.86 3.44 32.40
N TYR A 336 -5.39 3.40 31.15
CA TYR A 336 -4.32 2.51 30.70
C TYR A 336 -2.95 3.21 30.52
N ASP A 337 -2.84 4.49 30.90
CA ASP A 337 -1.62 5.32 30.72
C ASP A 337 -1.13 5.39 29.27
N LEU A 338 -2.07 5.55 28.34
CA LEU A 338 -1.80 5.67 26.90
C LEU A 338 -1.90 7.13 26.45
N ASP A 339 -0.97 7.54 25.58
CA ASP A 339 -1.07 8.80 24.86
C ASP A 339 -2.14 8.69 23.76
N PHE A 340 -3.24 9.39 23.98
CA PHE A 340 -4.37 9.42 23.05
C PHE A 340 -4.36 10.68 22.20
N ARG A 341 -4.44 10.51 20.88
CA ARG A 341 -4.48 11.63 19.92
C ARG A 341 -5.55 11.45 18.89
N VAL A 342 -6.18 12.57 18.51
CA VAL A 342 -7.05 12.65 17.34
C VAL A 342 -6.37 13.52 16.30
N ILE A 343 -6.12 12.98 15.11
CA ILE A 343 -5.53 13.70 13.99
C ILE A 343 -6.60 13.90 12.92
N GLY A 344 -7.04 15.14 12.79
CA GLY A 344 -8.06 15.53 11.82
C GLY A 344 -7.51 15.92 10.46
N PHE A 345 -8.30 15.70 9.42
CA PHE A 345 -8.05 16.34 8.12
C PHE A 345 -8.47 17.81 8.21
N ARG A 346 -7.50 18.75 8.29
CA ARG A 346 -7.82 20.16 8.06
C ARG A 346 -8.34 20.29 6.63
N LYS A 347 -9.66 20.49 6.45
CA LYS A 347 -10.23 21.07 5.22
C LYS A 347 -9.57 22.43 5.01
N LYS A 348 -8.41 22.48 4.33
CA LYS A 348 -8.00 23.71 3.66
C LYS A 348 -9.10 24.01 2.66
N GLY A 349 -9.72 25.18 2.84
CA GLY A 349 -10.76 25.68 1.96
C GLY A 349 -10.37 25.50 0.50
N ILE A 350 -11.36 25.16 -0.31
CA ILE A 350 -11.25 25.02 -1.75
C ILE A 350 -10.84 26.38 -2.31
N GLU A 351 -9.54 26.60 -2.45
CA GLU A 351 -8.98 27.41 -3.53
C GLU A 351 -8.20 26.48 -4.43
N ARG A 352 -8.76 26.26 -5.63
CA ARG A 352 -8.08 25.59 -6.74
C ARG A 352 -6.82 26.39 -7.08
N VAL A 353 -5.66 25.93 -6.62
CA VAL A 353 -4.38 26.17 -7.31
C VAL A 353 -3.52 24.92 -7.17
N ASN A 354 -3.17 24.34 -8.32
CA ASN A 354 -2.18 23.27 -8.47
C ASN A 354 -0.92 23.58 -7.65
N ARG A 355 -0.59 22.75 -6.66
CA ARG A 355 0.78 22.58 -6.17
C ARG A 355 1.10 21.08 -5.96
N PRO A 356 2.33 20.64 -6.27
CA PRO A 356 2.75 19.27 -6.11
C PRO A 356 2.94 18.91 -4.63
N VAL A 357 2.79 17.62 -4.35
CA VAL A 357 2.97 16.98 -3.04
C VAL A 357 4.37 17.24 -2.50
N GLU A 358 4.47 17.94 -1.36
CA GLU A 358 5.72 18.10 -0.60
C GLU A 358 6.05 16.79 0.13
N PHE A 359 7.22 16.22 -0.17
CA PHE A 359 7.85 15.19 0.66
C PHE A 359 8.42 15.83 1.93
N SER A 360 8.08 15.24 3.06
CA SER A 360 8.53 15.59 4.40
C SER A 360 10.06 15.60 4.52
N ARG A 361 10.64 16.78 4.76
CA ARG A 361 11.94 16.93 5.43
C ARG A 361 11.68 17.08 6.92
N GLY A 362 12.12 16.09 7.71
CA GLY A 362 12.28 16.25 9.14
C GLY A 362 13.72 16.65 9.46
N VAL A 363 13.93 17.89 9.89
CA VAL A 363 15.05 18.28 10.79
C VAL A 363 14.52 19.41 11.68
N HIS A 364 14.47 19.14 12.99
CA HIS A 364 14.25 20.14 14.02
C HIS A 364 15.51 20.99 14.22
N SER A 365 15.35 22.31 14.28
CA SER A 365 16.09 23.17 15.22
C SER A 365 15.40 24.52 15.37
N ILE A 366 14.84 24.75 16.54
CA ILE A 366 14.37 26.04 17.07
C ILE A 366 15.56 26.71 17.74
N ILE A 367 15.91 27.95 17.39
CA ILE A 367 16.46 29.02 18.29
C ILE A 367 16.08 30.39 17.69
N PRO A 368 15.68 31.40 18.49
CA PRO A 368 15.01 32.62 18.01
C PRO A 368 15.96 33.73 17.60
N PHE A 369 15.45 34.63 16.76
CA PHE A 369 16.01 35.94 16.43
C PHE A 369 15.92 36.91 17.63
N PRO A 370 16.83 37.90 17.70
CA PRO A 370 16.46 39.30 17.84
C PRO A 370 16.16 39.95 16.48
#